data_AF-A0A1G6JGN8-F1
#
_entry.id   AF-A0A1G6JGN8-F1
#
_cell.length_a   1.000
_cell.length_b   1.000
_cell.length_c   1.000
_cell.angle_alpha   90.00
_cell.angle_beta   90.00
_cell.angle_gamma   90.00
#
_symmetry.space_group_name_H-M   'P 1'
#
loop_
_entity.id
_entity.type
_entity.pdbx_description
1 polymer ?
#
loop_
_entity_poly.entity_id
_entity_poly.type
_entity_poly.pdbx_seq_one_letter_code
_entity_poly.pdbx_strand_id
1 'polypeptide(L)'
;MNNRRSNGFVFLLLLVWVGFAAEATAEVPTFTVTGTMQFHPLQGGCWLLVDEQGIWYELVGEARLLQPLMKEGLRVTVEVREDSQLVGKCMAGRMVQLVRVIQARSPSGSHY
;
A
#
# COMPACT_ATOMS: atom_id res chain seq x y z
N MET A 1 -0.18 -28.56 -68.09
CA MET A 1 -0.36 -27.23 -67.45
C MET A 1 -0.49 -27.46 -65.95
N ASN A 2 0.55 -27.16 -65.18
CA ASN A 2 0.65 -27.49 -63.76
C ASN A 2 0.36 -26.22 -62.94
N ASN A 3 -0.76 -26.19 -62.21
CA ASN A 3 -1.20 -24.99 -61.48
C ASN A 3 -0.79 -25.11 -60.01
N ARG A 4 0.42 -24.64 -59.67
CA ARG A 4 0.96 -24.61 -58.30
C ARG A 4 0.37 -23.41 -57.56
N ARG A 5 -0.74 -23.60 -56.85
CA ARG A 5 -1.36 -22.55 -56.03
C ARG A 5 -0.52 -22.31 -54.77
N SER A 6 0.00 -21.10 -54.66
CA SER A 6 0.82 -20.60 -53.55
C SER A 6 -0.06 -20.30 -52.33
N ASN A 7 -0.10 -21.24 -51.37
CA ASN A 7 -0.82 -21.10 -50.08
C ASN A 7 0.11 -20.58 -48.95
N GLY A 8 1.09 -19.72 -49.28
CA GLY A 8 2.10 -19.26 -48.30
C GLY A 8 1.75 -18.01 -47.50
N PHE A 9 0.73 -17.25 -47.91
CA PHE A 9 0.53 -15.88 -47.41
C PHE A 9 -0.40 -15.77 -46.18
N VAL A 10 -1.24 -16.78 -45.94
CA VAL A 10 -2.26 -16.74 -44.86
C VAL A 10 -1.65 -17.06 -43.49
N PHE A 11 -0.53 -17.79 -43.43
CA PHE A 11 0.10 -18.18 -42.16
C PHE A 11 0.83 -17.03 -41.44
N LEU A 12 1.26 -15.98 -42.16
CA LEU A 12 2.00 -14.86 -41.57
C LEU A 12 1.10 -13.86 -40.84
N LEU A 13 -0.18 -13.76 -41.18
CA LEU A 13 -1.12 -12.84 -40.53
C LEU A 13 -1.66 -13.38 -39.18
N LEU A 14 -1.62 -14.70 -38.96
CA LEU A 14 -2.08 -15.31 -37.71
C LEU A 14 -1.11 -15.14 -36.54
N LEU A 15 0.18 -14.87 -36.80
CA LEU A 15 1.19 -14.70 -35.75
C LEU A 15 1.19 -13.31 -35.11
N VAL A 16 0.63 -12.30 -35.79
CA VAL A 16 0.64 -10.91 -35.28
C VAL A 16 -0.45 -10.68 -34.21
N TRP A 17 -1.47 -11.54 -34.13
CA TRP A 17 -2.58 -11.35 -33.20
C TRP A 17 -2.32 -11.87 -31.78
N VAL A 18 -1.27 -12.66 -31.57
CA VAL A 18 -0.94 -13.24 -30.24
C VAL A 18 -0.12 -12.29 -29.36
N GLY A 19 0.29 -11.13 -29.90
CA GLY A 19 1.15 -10.17 -29.22
C GLY A 19 0.45 -9.23 -28.23
N PHE A 20 -0.88 -9.32 -28.05
CA PHE A 20 -1.57 -8.56 -26.99
C PHE A 20 -1.34 -9.27 -25.64
N ALA A 21 -0.09 -9.28 -25.21
CA ALA A 21 0.31 -9.68 -23.88
C ALA A 21 -0.40 -8.75 -22.90
N ALA A 22 -1.32 -9.31 -22.12
CA ALA A 22 -1.90 -8.63 -20.98
C ALA A 22 -0.75 -8.16 -20.10
N GLU A 23 -0.53 -6.84 -20.05
CA GLU A 23 0.27 -6.21 -19.01
C GLU A 23 -0.45 -6.50 -17.70
N ALA A 24 -0.03 -7.58 -17.04
CA ALA A 24 -0.42 -7.85 -15.66
C ALA A 24 0.16 -6.70 -14.83
N THR A 25 -0.67 -5.68 -14.57
CA THR A 25 -0.36 -4.66 -13.57
C THR A 25 -0.19 -5.40 -12.25
N ALA A 26 1.05 -5.59 -11.82
CA ALA A 26 1.37 -6.18 -10.54
C ALA A 26 0.80 -5.27 -9.46
N GLU A 27 -0.34 -5.67 -8.89
CA GLU A 27 -0.94 -4.96 -7.77
C GLU A 27 0.01 -5.08 -6.58
N VAL A 28 0.48 -3.93 -6.07
CA VAL A 28 1.40 -3.92 -4.93
C VAL A 28 0.65 -4.49 -3.71
N PRO A 29 1.16 -5.57 -3.09
CA PRO A 29 0.41 -6.32 -2.09
C PRO A 29 0.16 -5.48 -0.83
N THR A 30 -1.06 -5.61 -0.28
CA THR A 30 -1.42 -5.03 1.01
C THR A 30 -1.14 -6.01 2.15
N PHE A 31 -0.95 -5.48 3.35
CA PHE A 31 -0.83 -6.26 4.57
C PHE A 31 -1.44 -5.52 5.76
N THR A 32 -1.71 -6.26 6.83
CA THR A 32 -2.33 -5.70 8.04
C THR A 32 -1.27 -5.40 9.08
N VAL A 33 -1.36 -4.21 9.70
CA VAL A 33 -0.55 -3.84 10.86
C VAL A 33 -1.48 -3.56 12.03
N THR A 34 -1.17 -4.18 13.18
CA THR A 34 -1.84 -3.89 14.46
C THR A 34 -0.83 -3.27 15.40
N GLY A 35 -1.17 -2.12 15.96
CA GLY A 35 -0.23 -1.38 16.81
C GLY A 35 -0.92 -0.33 17.67
N THR A 36 -0.10 0.45 18.34
CA THR A 36 -0.52 1.59 19.16
C THR A 36 0.06 2.87 18.57
N MET A 37 -0.80 3.87 18.40
CA MET A 37 -0.40 5.20 17.93
C MET A 37 0.38 5.95 19.02
N GLN A 38 1.53 6.48 18.66
CA GLN A 38 2.41 7.24 19.54
C GLN A 38 2.87 8.53 18.85
N PHE A 39 2.86 9.63 19.60
CA PHE A 39 3.43 10.90 19.19
C PHE A 39 4.89 10.99 19.62
N HIS A 40 5.78 11.14 18.63
CA HIS A 40 7.19 11.37 18.86
C HIS A 40 7.58 12.80 18.49
N PRO A 41 8.35 13.52 19.33
CA PRO A 41 8.78 14.89 19.08
C PRO A 41 9.96 14.97 18.10
N LEU A 42 9.93 14.20 17.01
CA LEU A 42 10.90 14.25 15.92
C LEU A 42 10.45 15.30 14.90
N GLN A 43 11.36 16.15 14.41
CA GLN A 43 11.08 17.12 13.33
C GLN A 43 9.76 17.93 13.50
N GLY A 44 9.46 18.34 14.74
CA GLY A 44 8.25 19.10 15.06
C GLY A 44 6.97 18.27 15.25
N GLY A 45 7.08 16.95 15.38
CA GLY A 45 5.99 16.05 15.76
C GLY A 45 5.61 15.05 14.68
N CYS A 46 5.62 13.77 15.06
CA CYS A 46 5.38 12.62 14.21
C CYS A 46 4.43 11.65 14.90
N TRP A 47 3.37 11.26 14.20
CA TRP A 47 2.49 10.17 14.63
C TRP A 47 2.98 8.87 14.01
N LEU A 48 3.38 7.93 14.84
CA LEU A 48 3.86 6.62 14.43
C LEU A 48 2.94 5.52 14.97
N LEU A 49 2.70 4.51 14.15
CA LEU A 49 2.09 3.27 14.59
C LEU A 49 3.19 2.32 15.05
N VAL A 50 3.18 1.91 16.31
CA VAL A 50 4.17 0.97 16.86
C VAL A 50 3.51 -0.39 17.07
N ASP A 51 4.01 -1.42 16.38
CA ASP A 51 3.49 -2.78 16.53
C ASP A 51 3.94 -3.46 17.84
N GLU A 52 3.50 -4.70 18.08
CA GLU A 52 3.82 -5.45 19.31
C GLU A 52 5.30 -5.83 19.42
N GLN A 53 6.02 -5.81 18.30
CA GLN A 53 7.45 -6.08 18.18
C GLN A 53 8.29 -4.80 18.32
N GLY A 54 7.64 -3.63 18.46
CA GLY A 54 8.30 -2.34 18.57
C GLY A 54 8.73 -1.74 17.22
N ILE A 55 8.27 -2.30 16.09
CA ILE A 55 8.55 -1.73 14.77
C ILE A 55 7.68 -0.50 14.57
N TRP A 56 8.32 0.58 14.11
CA TRP A 56 7.65 1.85 13.84
C TRP A 56 7.19 1.91 12.39
N TYR A 57 5.95 2.37 12.20
CA TYR A 57 5.37 2.64 10.90
C TYR A 57 4.91 4.10 10.81
N GLU A 58 5.40 4.81 9.80
CA GLU A 58 4.89 6.13 9.44
C GLU A 58 3.75 5.94 8.43
N LEU A 59 2.52 6.24 8.85
CA LEU A 59 1.34 6.13 7.99
C LEU A 59 1.22 7.39 7.13
N VAL A 60 1.20 7.21 5.81
CA VAL A 60 0.94 8.29 4.85
C VAL A 60 -0.34 8.00 4.07
N GLY A 61 -0.97 9.04 3.52
CA GLY A 61 -2.21 8.92 2.76
C GLY A 61 -3.19 10.06 2.98
N GLU A 62 -4.47 9.77 2.74
CA GLU A 62 -5.52 10.78 2.81
C GLU A 62 -5.74 11.30 4.23
N ALA A 63 -5.78 12.63 4.38
CA ALA A 63 -5.93 13.28 5.69
C ALA A 63 -7.18 12.81 6.46
N ARG A 64 -8.29 12.52 5.76
CA ARG A 64 -9.54 12.02 6.39
C ARG A 64 -9.38 10.66 7.06
N LEU A 65 -8.45 9.83 6.59
CA LEU A 65 -8.14 8.54 7.20
C LEU A 65 -7.11 8.67 8.32
N LEU A 66 -6.14 9.58 8.16
CA LEU A 66 -5.04 9.77 9.12
C LEU A 66 -5.44 10.55 10.37
N GLN A 67 -6.18 11.65 10.22
CA GLN A 67 -6.49 12.54 11.35
C GLN A 67 -7.18 11.83 12.54
N PRO A 68 -8.16 10.93 12.34
CA PRO A 68 -8.76 10.19 13.45
C PRO A 68 -7.77 9.28 14.21
N LEU A 69 -6.65 8.91 13.60
CA LEU A 69 -5.62 8.07 14.19
C LEU A 69 -4.58 8.86 15.00
N MET A 70 -4.58 10.19 14.90
CA MET A 70 -3.64 11.08 15.60
C MET A 70 -4.04 11.25 17.08
N LYS A 71 -4.07 10.15 17.82
CA LYS A 71 -4.43 10.10 19.24
C LYS A 71 -3.47 9.17 20.00
N GLU A 72 -2.87 9.70 21.06
CA GLU A 72 -1.90 8.98 21.88
C GLU A 72 -2.54 7.73 22.50
N GLY A 73 -1.85 6.60 22.41
CA GLY A 73 -2.29 5.34 22.98
C GLY A 73 -3.44 4.66 22.23
N LEU A 74 -3.90 5.20 21.09
CA LEU A 74 -4.96 4.58 20.29
C LEU A 74 -4.47 3.25 19.72
N ARG A 75 -5.12 2.15 20.07
CA ARG A 75 -4.84 0.83 19.48
C ARG A 75 -5.59 0.71 18.16
N VAL A 76 -4.88 0.44 17.07
CA VAL A 76 -5.45 0.39 15.73
C VAL A 76 -5.00 -0.85 14.98
N THR A 77 -5.89 -1.36 14.13
CA THR A 77 -5.59 -2.33 13.09
C THR A 77 -5.89 -1.68 11.75
N VAL A 78 -4.89 -1.63 10.87
CA VAL A 78 -4.97 -0.96 9.57
C VAL A 78 -4.50 -1.89 8.47
N GLU A 79 -5.09 -1.74 7.29
CA GLU A 79 -4.54 -2.31 6.06
C GLU A 79 -3.65 -1.25 5.41
N VAL A 80 -2.43 -1.65 5.09
CA VAL A 80 -1.42 -0.78 4.52
C VAL A 80 -0.77 -1.43 3.33
N ARG A 81 -0.02 -0.63 2.58
CA ARG A 81 0.77 -1.07 1.44
C ARG A 81 2.15 -0.46 1.54
N GLU A 82 3.17 -1.25 1.25
CA GLU A 82 4.52 -0.71 1.08
C GLU A 82 4.59 0.05 -0.24
N ASP A 83 5.22 1.21 -0.21
CA ASP A 83 5.52 1.97 -1.41
C ASP A 83 6.89 2.64 -1.21
N SER A 84 7.85 2.16 -2.00
CA SER A 84 9.26 2.59 -1.93
C SER A 84 9.48 4.00 -2.46
N GLN A 85 8.48 4.60 -3.10
CA GLN A 85 8.53 5.99 -3.57
C GLN A 85 7.95 6.97 -2.54
N LEU A 86 7.43 6.48 -1.41
CA LEU A 86 6.91 7.36 -0.37
C LEU A 86 8.03 8.14 0.29
N VAL A 87 7.76 9.44 0.47
CA VAL A 87 8.58 10.33 1.30
C VAL A 87 7.71 10.81 2.44
N GLY A 88 8.02 10.33 3.63
CA GLY A 88 7.40 10.73 4.90
C GLY A 88 8.03 12.01 5.43
N LYS A 89 7.28 12.70 6.29
CA LYS A 89 7.77 13.90 6.98
C LYS A 89 8.92 13.53 7.91
N CYS A 90 8.81 12.39 8.58
CA CYS A 90 9.68 12.04 9.69
C CYS A 90 10.79 11.09 9.29
N MET A 91 10.55 10.29 8.23
CA MET A 91 11.43 9.22 7.78
C MET A 91 11.79 8.28 8.93
N ALA A 92 10.81 8.03 9.82
CA ALA A 92 11.00 7.27 11.05
C ALA A 92 10.31 5.89 10.91
N GLY A 93 11.12 4.83 10.82
CA GLY A 93 10.64 3.47 10.65
C GLY A 93 10.24 3.15 9.20
N ARG A 94 9.30 2.23 9.03
CA ARG A 94 8.78 1.80 7.72
C ARG A 94 7.66 2.75 7.28
N MET A 95 7.83 3.39 6.14
CA MET A 95 6.78 4.23 5.55
C MET A 95 5.79 3.35 4.80
N VAL A 96 4.51 3.50 5.09
CA VAL A 96 3.46 2.69 4.48
C VAL A 96 2.25 3.54 4.14
N GLN A 97 1.67 3.28 2.97
CA GLN A 97 0.45 3.92 2.53
C GLN A 97 -0.74 3.30 3.27
N LEU A 98 -1.50 4.12 4.00
CA LEU A 98 -2.75 3.68 4.61
C LEU A 98 -3.80 3.45 3.52
N VAL A 99 -4.31 2.22 3.46
CA VAL A 99 -5.40 1.83 2.54
C VAL A 99 -6.75 2.01 3.22
N ARG A 100 -6.91 1.44 4.42
CA ARG A 100 -8.12 1.60 5.25
C ARG A 100 -7.86 1.29 6.71
N VAL A 101 -8.73 1.81 7.57
CA VAL A 101 -8.79 1.48 9.00
C VAL A 101 -9.73 0.29 9.18
N ILE A 102 -9.24 -0.80 9.75
CA ILE A 102 -10.04 -2.00 10.05
C ILE A 102 -10.69 -1.85 11.42
N GLN A 103 -9.91 -1.42 12.41
CA GLN A 103 -10.39 -1.23 13.78
C GLN A 103 -9.60 -0.11 14.47
N ALA A 104 -10.29 0.68 15.29
CA ALA A 104 -9.66 1.64 16.18
C ALA A 104 -10.33 1.58 17.56
N ARG A 105 -9.54 1.39 18.61
CA ARG A 105 -10.01 1.30 20.00
C ARG A 105 -9.21 2.23 20.87
N SER A 106 -9.91 3.16 21.54
CA SER A 106 -9.29 3.97 22.59
C SER A 106 -8.94 3.09 23.79
N PRO A 107 -7.82 3.35 24.48
CA PRO A 107 -7.49 2.65 25.71
C PRO A 107 -8.64 2.84 26.70
N SER A 108 -9.13 1.73 27.27
CA SER A 108 -10.21 1.74 28.26
C SER A 108 -9.75 2.57 29.46
N GLY A 109 -10.33 3.77 29.61
CA GLY A 109 -9.96 4.73 30.65
C GLY A 109 -9.73 6.17 30.15
N SER A 110 -9.69 6.43 28.83
CA SER A 110 -9.61 7.81 28.33
C SER A 110 -11.01 8.47 28.36
N HIS A 111 -11.45 8.91 29.54
CA HIS A 111 -12.44 9.97 29.64
C HIS A 111 -11.72 11.28 29.30
N TYR A 112 -11.91 11.77 28.08
CA TYR A 112 -11.73 13.18 27.75
C TYR A 112 -13.13 13.79 27.62
#